data_AF-A0A0Q9X8V8-F1
#
_entry.id   AF-A0A0Q9X8V8-F1
#
_cell.length_a   1.000
_cell.length_b   1.000
_cell.length_c   1.000
_cell.angle_alpha   90.00
_cell.angle_beta   90.00
_cell.angle_gamma   90.00
#
_symmetry.space_group_name_H-M   'P 1'
#
loop_
_entity.id
_entity.type
_entity.pdbx_description
1 polymer ?
#
loop_
_entity_poly.entity_id
_entity_poly.type
_entity_poly.pdbx_seq_one_letter_code
_entity_poly.pdbx_strand_id
1 'polypeptide(L)'
;MLGKYNTKAFISLGLTFILMWISEATDAHVNYNYTTKPRVVLPPNYVKEMRPPSKKGSPVIVDFSIFVVDINSINVEDMDFRVDMFIHQRWMESRLEISDDIFEEGDDYVTLLPEFFDNLWQPDPYFLNSKIAGFGSPHISSTSLLRHKDEKESKNFHLDKALKIATLTHKFTSVTLYKNKTVRYAARMHAIIACQMEFQLYPMDIQVCPIYIESFSSNNQKVKLRWSDSGVTLNPELKLLQYNLGQPLELEESDGYMPEKVGNFSRLTVYFRFERQIGHHLIQTFAPSSLVVMLSWFSFWLGLDAIPGRVTLLVTCMLTLVTMFTGLRADIPPVAYVKALDLWMAGCMVSVFAALAEFVVVKVLDVQYQYQVNRIPKVLPMRISNMEKGQCATVASWEGGAVRSRKATQTPTTPGQTSLQGNGGPPKPARRQSLLSVAWTDTDTGVEKIMWREIDKVSRAVFPILFFVFVLLYWPILLMKSS
;
A
#
# COMPACT_ATOMS: atom_id res chain seq x y z
N MET A 1 57.38 -36.39 88.33
CA MET A 1 58.00 -37.68 87.99
C MET A 1 57.27 -38.28 86.80
N LEU A 2 58.04 -38.80 85.85
CA LEU A 2 57.64 -39.40 84.58
C LEU A 2 56.50 -40.41 84.70
N GLY A 3 55.74 -40.59 83.62
CA GLY A 3 55.15 -41.91 83.39
C GLY A 3 54.14 -42.07 82.27
N LYS A 4 54.57 -41.87 81.01
CA LYS A 4 54.00 -42.54 79.81
C LYS A 4 52.47 -42.48 79.65
N TYR A 5 51.95 -41.36 79.17
CA TYR A 5 50.68 -41.38 78.46
C TYR A 5 50.89 -42.03 77.08
N ASN A 6 50.14 -43.10 76.86
CA ASN A 6 50.25 -44.07 75.79
C ASN A 6 50.10 -43.41 74.40
N THR A 7 51.22 -43.14 73.74
CA THR A 7 51.29 -42.70 72.33
C THR A 7 50.62 -43.69 71.37
N LYS A 8 50.41 -44.94 71.82
CA LYS A 8 49.71 -45.98 71.05
C LYS A 8 48.19 -45.78 70.97
N ALA A 9 47.57 -45.09 71.93
CA ALA A 9 46.11 -44.89 71.94
C ALA A 9 45.66 -43.77 70.98
N PHE A 10 46.42 -42.67 70.90
CA PHE A 10 46.12 -41.57 69.97
C PHE A 10 46.39 -41.93 68.51
N ILE A 11 47.42 -42.75 68.22
CA ILE A 11 47.67 -43.24 66.87
C ILE A 11 46.60 -44.26 66.46
N SER A 12 46.13 -45.12 67.38
CA SER A 12 45.04 -46.08 67.09
C SER A 12 43.69 -45.39 66.83
N LEU A 13 43.35 -44.36 67.61
CA LEU A 13 42.13 -43.57 67.41
C LEU A 13 42.20 -42.68 66.15
N GLY A 14 43.37 -42.11 65.84
CA GLY A 14 43.59 -41.37 64.60
C GLY A 14 43.56 -42.26 63.35
N LEU A 15 44.14 -43.46 63.42
CA LEU A 15 44.15 -44.40 62.30
C LEU A 15 42.77 -45.02 62.06
N THR A 16 41.97 -45.24 63.10
CA THR A 16 40.59 -45.73 62.97
C THR A 16 39.64 -44.64 62.46
N PHE A 17 39.83 -43.38 62.83
CA PHE A 17 39.08 -42.27 62.23
C PHE A 17 39.44 -42.03 60.75
N ILE A 18 40.72 -42.18 60.40
CA ILE A 18 41.18 -42.08 59.00
C ILE A 18 40.70 -43.28 58.18
N LEU A 19 40.73 -44.50 58.72
CA LEU A 19 40.20 -45.69 58.04
C LEU A 19 38.67 -45.69 57.93
N MET A 20 37.95 -45.09 58.89
CA MET A 20 36.51 -44.89 58.82
C MET A 20 36.15 -43.81 57.78
N TRP A 21 36.95 -42.74 57.66
CA TRP A 21 36.84 -41.77 56.55
C TRP A 21 37.17 -42.36 55.18
N ILE A 22 38.12 -43.31 55.11
CA ILE A 22 38.46 -44.01 53.86
C ILE A 22 37.37 -45.05 53.50
N SER A 23 36.75 -45.68 54.50
CA SER A 23 35.64 -46.62 54.29
C SER A 23 34.34 -45.94 53.87
N GLU A 24 34.10 -44.68 54.27
CA GLU A 24 32.92 -43.91 53.84
C GLU A 24 33.15 -43.18 52.50
N ALA A 25 34.41 -43.13 52.03
CA ALA A 25 34.79 -42.63 50.71
C ALA A 25 34.84 -43.72 49.61
N THR A 26 34.54 -44.98 49.93
CA THR A 26 34.68 -46.12 49.00
C THR A 26 33.48 -47.07 49.00
N ASP A 27 32.28 -46.54 48.77
CA ASP A 27 31.14 -47.23 48.11
C ASP A 27 29.96 -46.25 48.10
N ALA A 28 29.41 -45.76 47.00
CA ALA A 28 29.26 -46.35 45.70
C ALA A 28 29.54 -45.30 44.60
N HIS A 29 30.69 -45.43 43.94
CA HIS A 29 30.67 -45.14 42.50
C HIS A 29 29.91 -46.29 41.85
N VAL A 30 28.59 -46.15 41.77
CA VAL A 30 27.81 -46.86 40.75
C VAL A 30 28.46 -46.46 39.45
N ASN A 31 29.28 -47.36 38.90
CA ASN A 31 29.72 -47.28 37.52
C ASN A 31 28.46 -47.45 36.68
N TYR A 32 27.74 -46.34 36.46
CA TYR A 32 27.00 -46.18 35.23
C TYR A 32 28.06 -46.30 34.14
N ASN A 33 28.20 -47.50 33.59
CA ASN A 33 28.73 -47.67 32.26
C ASN A 33 27.76 -46.91 31.37
N TYR A 34 27.98 -45.60 31.22
CA TYR A 34 27.49 -44.88 30.06
C TYR A 34 28.19 -45.59 28.91
N THR A 35 27.52 -46.60 28.35
CA THR A 35 27.91 -47.12 27.07
C THR A 35 27.98 -45.90 26.18
N THR A 36 29.18 -45.57 25.72
CA THR A 36 29.48 -44.52 24.73
C THR A 36 28.96 -44.95 23.36
N LYS A 37 27.73 -45.48 23.33
CA LYS A 37 26.92 -45.64 22.15
C LYS A 37 26.12 -44.34 22.02
N PRO A 38 25.98 -43.78 20.81
CA PRO A 38 25.06 -42.68 20.59
C PRO A 38 23.69 -43.09 21.14
N ARG A 39 23.05 -42.23 21.95
CA ARG A 39 21.74 -42.53 22.57
C ARG A 39 20.66 -42.84 21.53
N VAL A 40 20.85 -42.52 20.25
CA VAL A 40 20.01 -43.00 19.15
C VAL A 40 20.92 -43.50 18.03
N VAL A 41 20.86 -44.80 17.73
CA VAL A 41 21.59 -45.40 16.61
C VAL A 41 20.56 -45.75 15.54
N LEU A 42 20.64 -45.07 14.40
CA LEU A 42 19.88 -45.48 13.21
C LEU A 42 20.30 -46.92 12.85
N PRO A 43 19.36 -47.78 12.43
CA PRO A 43 19.71 -49.13 11.99
C PRO A 43 20.84 -49.12 10.95
N PRO A 44 21.75 -50.10 10.96
CA PRO A 44 22.90 -50.13 10.05
C PRO A 44 22.50 -50.20 8.57
N ASN A 45 21.27 -50.62 8.28
CA ASN A 45 20.65 -50.69 6.95
C ASN A 45 19.72 -49.49 6.65
N TYR A 46 19.74 -48.44 7.46
CA TYR A 46 18.91 -47.26 7.24
C TYR A 46 19.40 -46.46 6.03
N VAL A 47 18.51 -46.30 5.04
CA VAL A 47 18.75 -45.48 3.85
C VAL A 47 17.87 -44.24 3.95
N LYS A 48 18.50 -43.07 4.11
CA LYS A 48 17.79 -41.79 4.31
C LYS A 48 17.06 -41.31 3.06
N GLU A 49 17.48 -41.75 1.88
CA GLU A 49 16.85 -41.42 0.60
C GLU A 49 15.53 -42.16 0.39
N MET A 50 15.32 -43.25 1.13
CA MET A 50 14.08 -44.02 1.08
C MET A 50 13.11 -43.51 2.14
N ARG A 51 11.86 -43.27 1.73
CA ARG A 51 10.76 -42.93 2.64
C ARG A 51 10.43 -44.10 3.59
N PRO A 52 9.84 -43.81 4.76
CA PRO A 52 9.32 -44.85 5.65
C PRO A 52 8.34 -45.78 4.90
N PRO A 53 8.52 -47.12 5.00
CA PRO A 53 7.60 -48.07 4.40
C PRO A 53 6.25 -47.99 5.11
N SER A 54 5.19 -47.85 4.32
CA SER A 54 3.81 -47.76 4.77
C SER A 54 3.05 -49.05 4.46
N LYS A 55 2.17 -49.50 5.36
CA LYS A 55 1.41 -50.74 5.18
C LYS A 55 0.52 -50.62 3.93
N LYS A 56 0.54 -51.63 3.05
CA LYS A 56 -0.27 -51.66 1.80
C LYS A 56 0.02 -50.52 0.79
N GLY A 57 1.16 -49.84 0.89
CA GLY A 57 1.52 -48.78 -0.06
C GLY A 57 0.79 -47.45 0.14
N SER A 58 0.17 -47.21 1.29
CA SER A 58 -0.39 -45.89 1.62
C SER A 58 0.67 -44.79 1.60
N PRO A 59 0.28 -43.53 1.33
CA PRO A 59 1.19 -42.40 1.45
C PRO A 59 1.67 -42.23 2.89
N VAL A 60 2.87 -41.67 3.06
CA VAL A 60 3.33 -41.16 4.35
C VAL A 60 2.55 -39.88 4.62
N ILE A 61 1.83 -39.84 5.73
CA ILE A 61 1.11 -38.63 6.16
C ILE A 61 2.08 -37.78 6.96
N VAL A 62 2.23 -36.53 6.53
CA VAL A 62 3.04 -35.52 7.21
C VAL A 62 2.10 -34.43 7.69
N ASP A 63 1.90 -34.37 9.01
CA ASP A 63 1.11 -33.31 9.63
C ASP A 63 1.96 -32.04 9.72
N PHE A 64 1.43 -30.95 9.19
CA PHE A 64 2.09 -29.67 9.08
C PHE A 64 1.39 -28.65 9.97
N SER A 65 2.16 -27.81 10.67
CA SER A 65 1.62 -26.65 11.38
C SER A 65 2.58 -25.49 11.33
N ILE A 66 2.03 -24.29 11.31
CA ILE A 66 2.81 -23.05 11.23
C ILE A 66 2.48 -22.22 12.46
N PHE A 67 3.51 -21.72 13.12
CA PHE A 67 3.37 -20.68 14.13
C PHE A 67 4.04 -19.41 13.62
N VAL A 68 3.23 -18.40 13.31
CA VAL A 68 3.70 -17.11 12.81
C VAL A 68 4.17 -16.26 13.98
N VAL A 69 5.46 -15.93 14.00
CA VAL A 69 6.09 -15.12 15.04
C VAL A 69 5.85 -13.64 14.77
N ASP A 70 6.15 -13.22 13.54
CA ASP A 70 6.05 -11.84 13.09
C ASP A 70 5.84 -11.77 11.56
N ILE A 71 5.25 -10.66 11.12
CA ILE A 71 5.15 -10.28 9.71
C ILE A 71 5.89 -8.95 9.57
N ASN A 72 7.16 -9.03 9.19
CA ASN A 72 8.09 -7.90 9.25
C ASN A 72 7.66 -6.73 8.36
N SER A 73 7.23 -7.01 7.13
CA SER A 73 6.88 -5.96 6.16
C SER A 73 6.04 -6.52 5.01
N ILE A 74 5.11 -5.70 4.53
CA ILE A 74 4.34 -5.94 3.30
C ILE A 74 4.85 -4.95 2.25
N ASN A 75 5.49 -5.44 1.19
CA ASN A 75 5.97 -4.61 0.10
C ASN A 75 4.93 -4.57 -1.03
N VAL A 76 4.33 -3.39 -1.19
CA VAL A 76 3.32 -3.12 -2.21
C VAL A 76 3.98 -3.02 -3.59
N GLU A 77 5.19 -2.47 -3.70
CA GLU A 77 5.93 -2.31 -4.97
C GLU A 77 6.33 -3.65 -5.56
N ASP A 78 6.90 -4.52 -4.73
CA ASP A 78 7.35 -5.85 -5.14
C ASP A 78 6.20 -6.88 -5.17
N MET A 79 5.01 -6.57 -4.67
CA MET A 79 3.90 -7.52 -4.53
C MET A 79 4.32 -8.75 -3.69
N ASP A 80 4.90 -8.52 -2.52
CA ASP A 80 5.28 -9.56 -1.57
C ASP A 80 5.14 -9.16 -0.10
N PHE A 81 5.20 -10.14 0.79
CA PHE A 81 5.28 -9.92 2.21
C PHE A 81 6.33 -10.82 2.85
N ARG A 82 6.93 -10.32 3.93
CA ARG A 82 7.98 -11.01 4.69
C ARG A 82 7.40 -11.55 5.98
N VAL A 83 7.59 -12.84 6.21
CA VAL A 83 7.07 -13.55 7.38
C VAL A 83 8.18 -14.33 8.08
N ASP A 84 8.18 -14.25 9.40
CA ASP A 84 9.00 -15.06 10.29
C ASP A 84 8.10 -16.05 11.01
N MET A 85 8.38 -17.33 10.81
CA MET A 85 7.51 -18.41 11.29
C MET A 85 8.31 -19.62 11.75
N PHE A 86 7.75 -20.34 12.71
CA PHE A 86 8.16 -21.70 13.02
C PHE A 86 7.30 -22.68 12.23
N ILE A 87 7.97 -23.51 11.44
CA ILE A 87 7.37 -24.66 10.79
C ILE A 87 7.49 -25.84 11.75
N HIS A 88 6.40 -26.58 11.92
CA HIS A 88 6.45 -27.89 12.55
C HIS A 88 5.92 -28.95 11.58
N GLN A 89 6.64 -30.07 11.51
CA GLN A 89 6.29 -31.22 10.71
C GLN A 89 6.28 -32.43 11.63
N ARG A 90 5.30 -33.31 11.44
CA ARG A 90 5.16 -34.54 12.22
C ARG A 90 4.88 -35.70 11.29
N TRP A 91 5.66 -36.77 11.40
CA TRP A 91 5.42 -38.01 10.64
C TRP A 91 5.86 -39.22 11.45
N MET A 92 5.35 -40.39 11.07
CA MET A 92 5.73 -41.65 11.69
C MET A 92 6.87 -42.31 10.91
N GLU A 93 7.96 -42.68 11.58
CA GLU A 93 9.08 -43.40 10.98
C GLU A 93 9.11 -44.85 11.50
N SER A 94 8.62 -45.78 10.69
CA SER A 94 8.46 -47.19 11.07
C SER A 94 9.79 -47.95 11.25
N ARG A 95 10.86 -47.49 10.60
CA ARG A 95 12.18 -48.14 10.60
C ARG A 95 13.02 -47.84 11.84
N LEU A 96 12.65 -46.86 12.65
CA LEU A 96 13.41 -46.56 13.87
C LEU A 96 13.25 -47.69 14.89
N GLU A 97 14.38 -48.15 15.43
CA GLU A 97 14.45 -49.02 16.60
C GLU A 97 14.79 -48.13 17.79
N ILE A 98 13.85 -48.02 18.74
CA ILE A 98 13.98 -47.14 19.89
C ILE A 98 14.10 -48.04 21.11
N SER A 99 15.21 -47.94 21.84
CA SER A 99 15.36 -48.57 23.15
C SER A 99 14.68 -47.72 24.22
N ASP A 100 14.03 -48.36 25.18
CA ASP A 100 13.33 -47.66 26.27
C ASP A 100 14.28 -46.82 27.14
N ASP A 101 15.57 -47.18 27.18
CA ASP A 101 16.65 -46.47 27.89
C ASP A 101 16.90 -45.02 27.42
N ILE A 102 16.29 -44.61 26.30
CA ILE A 102 16.46 -43.27 25.71
C ILE A 102 15.55 -42.24 26.39
N PHE A 103 14.45 -42.70 26.98
CA PHE A 103 13.47 -41.84 27.64
C PHE A 103 13.80 -41.74 29.13
N GLU A 104 13.72 -40.52 29.68
CA GLU A 104 13.78 -40.34 31.12
C GLU A 104 12.52 -40.95 31.78
N GLU A 105 12.62 -41.36 33.04
CA GLU A 105 11.51 -42.00 33.75
C GLU A 105 10.29 -41.07 33.80
N GLY A 106 9.23 -41.45 33.06
CA GLY A 106 7.98 -40.68 32.96
C GLY A 106 7.83 -39.85 31.69
N ASP A 107 8.88 -39.69 30.88
CA ASP A 107 8.82 -38.92 29.63
C ASP A 107 8.43 -39.77 28.43
N ASP A 108 7.56 -39.25 27.56
CA ASP A 108 7.10 -39.94 26.34
C ASP A 108 7.85 -39.53 25.06
N TYR A 109 8.78 -38.57 25.19
CA TYR A 109 9.56 -38.03 24.09
C TYR A 109 10.97 -37.66 24.52
N VAL A 110 11.88 -37.62 23.55
CA VAL A 110 13.26 -37.15 23.73
C VAL A 110 13.57 -36.09 22.69
N THR A 111 14.28 -35.03 23.09
CA THR A 111 14.78 -34.01 22.14
C THR A 111 16.20 -34.35 21.75
N LEU A 112 16.45 -34.49 20.45
CA LEU A 112 17.72 -34.90 19.86
C LEU A 112 18.49 -33.70 19.33
N LEU A 113 19.82 -33.85 19.23
CA LEU A 113 20.67 -32.88 18.54
C LEU A 113 20.27 -32.81 17.05
N PRO A 114 20.23 -31.63 16.43
CA PRO A 114 19.77 -31.54 15.04
C PRO A 114 20.70 -32.19 14.01
N GLU A 115 21.96 -32.50 14.35
CA GLU A 115 22.84 -33.34 13.52
C GLU A 115 22.24 -34.73 13.24
N PHE A 116 21.41 -35.24 14.17
CA PHE A 116 20.67 -36.48 13.96
C PHE A 116 19.67 -36.36 12.80
N PHE A 117 19.13 -35.15 12.57
CA PHE A 117 18.16 -34.89 11.51
C PHE A 117 18.73 -35.14 10.12
N ASP A 118 19.99 -34.75 9.90
CA ASP A 118 20.66 -34.83 8.59
C ASP A 118 20.86 -36.29 8.10
N ASN A 119 20.76 -37.24 9.03
CA ASN A 119 20.86 -38.68 8.77
C ASN A 119 19.50 -39.38 8.66
N LEU A 120 18.40 -38.70 8.96
CA LEU A 120 17.04 -39.21 8.87
C LEU A 120 16.43 -38.88 7.49
N TRP A 121 15.48 -39.69 7.03
CA TRP A 121 14.61 -39.31 5.91
C TRP A 121 13.78 -38.09 6.31
N GLN A 122 13.73 -37.10 5.41
CA GLN A 122 13.01 -35.85 5.61
C GLN A 122 12.00 -35.68 4.48
N PRO A 123 10.74 -35.29 4.78
CA PRO A 123 9.84 -34.83 3.74
C PRO A 123 10.37 -33.52 3.15
N ASP A 124 9.98 -33.23 1.91
CA ASP A 124 10.47 -32.10 1.12
C ASP A 124 9.36 -31.10 0.78
N PRO A 125 8.71 -30.48 1.79
CA PRO A 125 7.76 -29.40 1.54
C PRO A 125 8.52 -28.16 1.05
N TYR A 126 8.05 -27.57 -0.04
CA TYR A 126 8.58 -26.33 -0.59
C TYR A 126 7.47 -25.29 -0.77
N PHE A 127 7.84 -24.02 -0.66
CA PHE A 127 6.92 -22.89 -0.79
C PHE A 127 6.88 -22.43 -2.24
N LEU A 128 5.78 -22.68 -2.96
CA LEU A 128 5.68 -22.40 -4.40
C LEU A 128 5.87 -20.93 -4.73
N ASN A 129 5.20 -20.07 -3.96
CA ASN A 129 5.22 -18.62 -4.17
C ASN A 129 6.28 -17.92 -3.32
N SER A 130 7.32 -18.63 -2.86
CA SER A 130 8.46 -17.98 -2.20
C SER A 130 9.40 -17.36 -3.23
N LYS A 131 9.75 -16.08 -3.05
CA LYS A 131 10.82 -15.43 -3.83
C LYS A 131 12.19 -15.73 -3.25
N ILE A 132 12.27 -15.82 -1.92
CA ILE A 132 13.45 -16.21 -1.14
C ILE A 132 12.94 -16.97 0.08
N ALA A 133 13.44 -18.18 0.31
CA ALA A 133 13.20 -18.96 1.53
C ALA A 133 14.55 -19.31 2.17
N GLY A 134 14.81 -18.82 3.38
CA GLY A 134 16.02 -19.09 4.15
C GLY A 134 15.69 -19.78 5.48
N PHE A 135 16.42 -20.84 5.80
CA PHE A 135 16.33 -21.51 7.11
C PHE A 135 17.33 -20.84 8.09
N GLY A 136 16.82 -20.22 9.16
CA GLY A 136 17.64 -19.53 10.18
C GLY A 136 17.84 -18.02 9.96
N SER A 137 18.10 -17.32 11.08
CA SER A 137 18.28 -15.87 11.35
C SER A 137 18.12 -14.85 10.18
N PRO A 138 17.37 -13.74 10.37
CA PRO A 138 16.95 -12.83 9.30
C PRO A 138 18.08 -11.99 8.68
N HIS A 139 19.33 -12.14 9.15
CA HIS A 139 20.47 -11.35 8.69
C HIS A 139 21.32 -12.00 7.58
N ILE A 140 21.00 -13.22 7.14
CA ILE A 140 21.83 -13.92 6.14
C ILE A 140 20.96 -14.46 5.00
N SER A 141 20.50 -13.57 4.11
CA SER A 141 20.01 -13.99 2.78
C SER A 141 20.23 -12.92 1.70
N SER A 142 21.36 -12.20 1.77
CA SER A 142 21.77 -11.23 0.75
C SER A 142 23.08 -11.64 0.07
N THR A 143 23.18 -12.81 -0.55
CA THR A 143 24.38 -13.19 -1.32
C THR A 143 24.15 -13.88 -2.66
N SER A 144 22.93 -13.94 -3.21
CA SER A 144 22.69 -14.60 -4.51
C SER A 144 22.30 -13.69 -5.69
N LEU A 145 22.37 -12.36 -5.57
CA LEU A 145 22.11 -11.44 -6.70
C LEU A 145 23.04 -10.23 -6.71
N LEU A 146 24.33 -10.42 -7.03
CA LEU A 146 25.15 -9.38 -7.67
C LEU A 146 26.25 -10.05 -8.51
N ARG A 147 25.94 -10.38 -9.76
CA ARG A 147 26.94 -10.43 -10.84
C ARG A 147 26.99 -9.06 -11.51
N HIS A 148 28.22 -8.58 -11.74
CA HIS A 148 28.64 -7.37 -12.45
C HIS A 148 28.59 -6.04 -11.71
N LYS A 149 29.66 -5.75 -10.95
CA LYS A 149 30.59 -4.67 -11.30
C LYS A 149 31.86 -4.73 -10.45
N ASP A 150 33.01 -4.68 -11.11
CA ASP A 150 34.33 -4.51 -10.52
C ASP A 150 34.41 -3.24 -9.66
N GLU A 151 34.91 -3.34 -8.42
CA GLU A 151 36.04 -2.53 -7.89
C GLU A 151 36.30 -2.81 -6.39
N LYS A 152 37.57 -3.10 -6.10
CA LYS A 152 38.33 -2.88 -4.84
C LYS A 152 38.12 -3.82 -3.64
N GLU A 153 39.09 -4.74 -3.54
CA GLU A 153 39.67 -5.27 -2.30
C GLU A 153 39.87 -4.18 -1.23
N SER A 154 39.17 -4.28 -0.09
CA SER A 154 39.58 -3.78 1.25
C SER A 154 38.48 -3.98 2.33
N LYS A 155 37.32 -4.58 2.03
CA LYS A 155 36.21 -4.77 3.01
C LYS A 155 36.07 -6.18 3.59
N ASN A 156 37.03 -7.08 3.38
CA ASN A 156 36.93 -8.48 3.82
C ASN A 156 37.29 -8.74 5.30
N PHE A 157 37.72 -7.74 6.07
CA PHE A 157 38.10 -7.96 7.47
C PHE A 157 36.95 -7.74 8.48
N HIS A 158 35.96 -6.90 8.14
CA HIS A 158 34.79 -6.65 9.01
C HIS A 158 33.63 -7.62 8.77
N LEU A 159 33.56 -8.24 7.59
CA LEU A 159 32.52 -9.23 7.27
C LEU A 159 32.77 -10.59 7.97
N ASP A 160 34.04 -10.95 8.22
CA ASP A 160 34.41 -12.22 8.86
C ASP A 160 34.05 -12.25 10.37
N LYS A 161 34.00 -11.09 11.04
CA LYS A 161 33.52 -10.99 12.43
C LYS A 161 32.00 -11.10 12.55
N ALA A 162 31.25 -10.58 11.59
CA ALA A 162 29.79 -10.75 11.56
C ALA A 162 29.41 -12.21 11.22
N LEU A 163 30.16 -12.87 10.32
CA LEU A 163 29.98 -14.28 9.96
C LEU A 163 30.27 -15.23 11.14
N LYS A 164 31.27 -14.91 11.99
CA LYS A 164 31.62 -15.68 13.19
C LYS A 164 30.63 -15.52 14.36
N ILE A 165 29.93 -14.39 14.47
CA ILE A 165 28.92 -14.20 15.52
C ILE A 165 27.62 -14.93 15.17
N ALA A 166 27.30 -15.10 13.88
CA ALA A 166 26.14 -15.87 13.43
C ALA A 166 26.30 -17.40 13.55
N THR A 167 27.53 -17.92 13.62
CA THR A 167 27.79 -19.35 13.81
C THR A 167 27.61 -19.85 15.25
N LEU A 168 27.34 -18.97 16.21
CA LEU A 168 27.21 -19.33 17.63
C LEU A 168 25.79 -19.75 18.04
N THR A 169 24.80 -19.52 17.18
CA THR A 169 23.46 -20.10 17.32
C THR A 169 23.37 -21.29 16.39
N HIS A 170 23.32 -22.49 16.97
CA HIS A 170 22.85 -23.70 16.30
C HIS A 170 21.66 -23.33 15.39
N LYS A 171 21.58 -23.83 14.14
CA LYS A 171 20.38 -23.68 13.29
C LYS A 171 19.16 -23.89 14.19
N PHE A 172 18.25 -22.90 14.30
CA PHE A 172 17.09 -22.94 15.20
C PHE A 172 16.11 -24.04 14.75
N THR A 173 16.52 -25.26 15.04
CA THR A 173 15.93 -26.51 14.61
C THR A 173 15.91 -27.41 15.83
N SER A 174 14.78 -28.05 16.08
CA SER A 174 14.66 -29.05 17.13
C SER A 174 14.01 -30.29 16.54
N VAL A 175 14.52 -31.44 16.94
CA VAL A 175 13.98 -32.74 16.56
C VAL A 175 13.53 -33.43 17.83
N THR A 176 12.26 -33.77 17.90
CA THR A 176 11.69 -34.50 19.02
C THR A 176 11.22 -35.86 18.53
N LEU A 177 11.71 -36.92 19.18
CA LEU A 177 11.33 -38.29 18.89
C LEU A 177 10.39 -38.80 20.00
N TYR A 178 9.24 -39.34 19.62
CA TYR A 178 8.25 -39.90 20.54
C TYR A 178 8.39 -41.43 20.65
N LYS A 179 7.98 -42.02 21.78
CA LYS A 179 7.93 -43.49 21.99
C LYS A 179 7.19 -44.24 20.89
N ASN A 180 6.15 -43.64 20.32
CA ASN A 180 5.35 -44.21 19.22
C ASN A 180 6.04 -44.14 17.84
N LYS A 181 7.35 -43.87 17.78
CA LYS A 181 8.15 -43.68 16.55
C LYS A 181 7.71 -42.50 15.68
N THR A 182 7.00 -41.54 16.27
CA THR A 182 6.69 -40.28 15.60
C THR A 182 7.87 -39.33 15.76
N VAL A 183 8.24 -38.67 14.67
CA VAL A 183 9.26 -37.62 14.65
C VAL A 183 8.54 -36.29 14.48
N ARG A 184 8.85 -35.34 15.34
CA ARG A 184 8.46 -33.94 15.21
C ARG A 184 9.70 -33.12 14.89
N TYR A 185 9.68 -32.47 13.74
CA TYR A 185 10.68 -31.50 13.34
C TYR A 185 10.11 -30.10 13.52
N ALA A 186 10.86 -29.21 14.16
CA ALA A 186 10.53 -27.79 14.25
C ALA A 186 11.70 -26.95 13.73
N ALA A 187 11.42 -25.95 12.91
CA ALA A 187 12.44 -25.04 12.38
C ALA A 187 11.92 -23.62 12.27
N ARG A 188 12.74 -22.63 12.64
CA ARG A 188 12.47 -21.22 12.34
C ARG A 188 12.88 -20.91 10.92
N MET A 189 11.98 -20.30 10.16
CA MET A 189 12.18 -19.93 8.77
C MET A 189 11.76 -18.48 8.54
N HIS A 190 12.59 -17.76 7.79
CA HIS A 190 12.26 -16.44 7.27
C HIS A 190 11.97 -16.59 5.77
N ALA A 191 10.75 -16.24 5.36
CA ALA A 191 10.34 -16.35 3.97
C ALA A 191 9.79 -15.02 3.44
N ILE A 192 10.10 -14.76 2.16
CA ILE A 192 9.50 -13.70 1.37
C ILE A 192 8.52 -14.37 0.42
N ILE A 193 7.22 -14.13 0.62
CA ILE A 193 6.15 -14.78 -0.12
C ILE A 193 5.54 -13.78 -1.10
N ALA A 194 5.52 -14.14 -2.38
CA ALA A 194 4.87 -13.38 -3.43
C ALA A 194 3.34 -13.44 -3.26
N CYS A 195 2.71 -12.26 -3.30
CA CYS A 195 1.27 -12.09 -3.20
C CYS A 195 0.81 -11.06 -4.23
N GLN A 196 -0.03 -11.47 -5.17
CA GLN A 196 -0.61 -10.56 -6.15
C GLN A 196 -1.74 -9.75 -5.49
N MET A 197 -1.44 -8.51 -5.12
CA MET A 197 -2.38 -7.60 -4.46
C MET A 197 -3.26 -6.86 -5.47
N GLU A 198 -4.48 -6.52 -5.05
CA GLU A 198 -5.45 -5.78 -5.86
C GLU A 198 -5.78 -4.41 -5.24
N PHE A 199 -5.47 -3.32 -5.96
CA PHE A 199 -5.56 -1.95 -5.44
C PHE A 199 -6.78 -1.16 -5.92
N GLN A 200 -7.81 -1.80 -6.49
CA GLN A 200 -8.98 -1.07 -7.01
C GLN A 200 -9.61 -0.15 -5.96
N LEU A 201 -9.67 -0.62 -4.71
CA LEU A 201 -10.27 0.07 -3.57
C LEU A 201 -9.27 0.84 -2.71
N TYR A 202 -8.02 0.96 -3.15
CA TYR A 202 -6.99 1.64 -2.40
C TYR A 202 -7.43 3.08 -2.03
N PRO A 203 -7.32 3.51 -0.75
CA PRO A 203 -6.64 2.87 0.39
C PRO A 203 -7.55 2.08 1.37
N MET A 204 -8.80 1.76 1.03
CA MET A 204 -9.65 0.85 1.81
C MET A 204 -9.69 -0.53 1.16
N ASP A 205 -8.50 -1.04 0.82
CA ASP A 205 -8.30 -2.34 0.21
C ASP A 205 -8.14 -3.45 1.26
N ILE A 206 -8.70 -4.62 0.96
CA ILE A 206 -8.49 -5.87 1.69
C ILE A 206 -7.66 -6.77 0.78
N GLN A 207 -6.47 -7.14 1.23
CA GLN A 207 -5.58 -8.03 0.49
C GLN A 207 -5.65 -9.45 1.04
N VAL A 208 -5.82 -10.42 0.15
CA VAL A 208 -5.80 -11.85 0.50
C VAL A 208 -4.54 -12.46 -0.09
N CYS A 209 -3.62 -12.84 0.79
CA CYS A 209 -2.32 -13.37 0.41
C CYS A 209 -2.21 -14.86 0.76
N PRO A 210 -2.17 -15.76 -0.24
CA PRO A 210 -1.98 -17.17 -0.02
C PRO A 210 -0.52 -17.52 0.25
N ILE A 211 -0.27 -18.54 1.06
CA ILE A 211 0.99 -19.28 1.09
C ILE A 211 0.71 -20.69 0.58
N TYR A 212 1.42 -21.10 -0.46
CA TYR A 212 1.30 -22.43 -1.06
C TYR A 212 2.49 -23.30 -0.66
N ILE A 213 2.20 -24.44 -0.04
CA ILE A 213 3.21 -25.43 0.40
C ILE A 213 2.91 -26.73 -0.31
N GLU A 214 3.88 -27.31 -1.00
CA GLU A 214 3.69 -28.55 -1.76
C GLU A 214 4.87 -29.48 -1.58
N SER A 215 4.68 -30.78 -1.80
CA SER A 215 5.79 -31.73 -1.85
C SER A 215 6.56 -31.58 -3.17
N PHE A 216 7.89 -31.45 -3.12
CA PHE A 216 8.67 -31.23 -4.33
C PHE A 216 8.86 -32.50 -5.16
N SER A 217 9.32 -33.60 -4.55
CA SER A 217 9.75 -34.82 -5.24
C SER A 217 8.68 -35.91 -5.23
N SER A 218 7.84 -35.95 -4.20
CA SER A 218 6.89 -37.04 -3.98
C SER A 218 5.46 -36.69 -4.38
N ASN A 219 4.86 -37.50 -5.26
CA ASN A 219 3.45 -37.42 -5.65
C ASN A 219 2.51 -37.72 -4.45
N ASN A 220 1.23 -37.34 -4.53
CA ASN A 220 0.23 -37.51 -3.45
C ASN A 220 0.06 -38.98 -2.99
N GLN A 221 0.30 -39.95 -3.87
CA GLN A 221 0.27 -41.38 -3.52
C GLN A 221 1.44 -41.83 -2.61
N LYS A 222 2.54 -41.06 -2.57
CA LYS A 222 3.75 -41.40 -1.79
C LYS A 222 3.82 -40.60 -0.49
N VAL A 223 3.54 -39.30 -0.56
CA VAL A 223 3.55 -38.37 0.57
C VAL A 223 2.31 -37.50 0.47
N LYS A 224 1.55 -37.41 1.57
CA LYS A 224 0.38 -36.55 1.69
C LYS A 224 0.59 -35.58 2.85
N LEU A 225 0.53 -34.29 2.55
CA LEU A 225 0.59 -33.23 3.53
C LEU A 225 -0.82 -33.00 4.10
N ARG A 226 -0.91 -32.76 5.39
CA ARG A 226 -2.16 -32.48 6.11
C ARG A 226 -1.95 -31.36 7.12
N TRP A 227 -2.94 -30.53 7.39
CA TRP A 227 -2.90 -29.61 8.52
C TRP A 227 -3.04 -30.39 9.85
N SER A 228 -2.15 -30.12 10.80
CA SER A 228 -2.30 -30.59 12.18
C SER A 228 -3.54 -29.96 12.83
N ASP A 229 -4.04 -30.50 13.94
CA ASP A 229 -5.21 -29.96 14.66
C ASP A 229 -5.05 -28.48 15.08
N SER A 230 -3.81 -28.04 15.30
CA SER A 230 -3.46 -26.66 15.60
C SER A 230 -3.38 -25.76 14.36
N GLY A 231 -3.30 -26.34 13.16
CA GLY A 231 -3.25 -25.65 11.87
C GLY A 231 -2.19 -24.55 11.82
N VAL A 232 -2.67 -23.31 11.73
CA VAL A 232 -1.84 -22.10 11.72
C VAL A 232 -2.20 -21.24 12.93
N THR A 233 -1.21 -21.00 13.79
CA THR A 233 -1.35 -20.15 14.97
C THR A 233 -0.54 -18.87 14.81
N LEU A 234 -1.08 -17.77 15.34
CA LEU A 234 -0.45 -16.45 15.31
C LEU A 234 0.02 -16.09 16.71
N ASN A 235 1.16 -15.41 16.81
CA ASN A 235 1.58 -14.79 18.05
C ASN A 235 0.55 -13.71 18.48
N PRO A 236 -0.05 -13.79 19.68
CA PRO A 236 -1.06 -12.82 20.12
C PRO A 236 -0.54 -11.39 20.28
N GLU A 237 0.77 -11.20 20.40
CA GLU A 237 1.40 -9.88 20.50
C GLU A 237 1.66 -9.23 19.13
N LEU A 238 1.44 -9.96 18.04
CA LEU A 238 1.73 -9.51 16.70
C LEU A 238 0.73 -8.42 16.28
N LYS A 239 1.25 -7.21 16.03
CA LYS A 239 0.49 -6.06 15.53
C LYS A 239 1.28 -5.35 14.45
N LEU A 240 0.72 -5.23 13.26
CA LEU A 240 1.29 -4.40 12.21
C LEU A 240 0.81 -2.96 12.36
N LEU A 241 1.66 -2.00 12.00
CA LEU A 241 1.34 -0.56 12.09
C LEU A 241 0.41 -0.09 10.96
N GLN A 242 0.47 -0.71 9.78
CA GLN A 242 -0.27 -0.29 8.59
C GLN A 242 -1.48 -1.16 8.27
N TYR A 243 -1.50 -2.39 8.79
CA TYR A 243 -2.50 -3.39 8.46
C TYR A 243 -3.06 -4.02 9.74
N ASN A 244 -4.36 -4.29 9.73
CA ASN A 244 -4.98 -5.20 10.68
C ASN A 244 -4.97 -6.60 10.08
N LEU A 245 -4.54 -7.57 10.89
CA LEU A 245 -4.70 -8.97 10.56
C LEU A 245 -6.09 -9.42 11.00
N GLY A 246 -6.86 -9.98 10.08
CA GLY A 246 -8.00 -10.81 10.44
C GLY A 246 -7.55 -12.15 11.02
N GLN A 247 -8.49 -12.96 11.54
CA GLN A 247 -8.24 -14.38 11.73
C GLN A 247 -7.88 -15.02 10.37
N PRO A 248 -6.96 -16.00 10.32
CA PRO A 248 -6.62 -16.69 9.07
C PRO A 248 -7.90 -17.29 8.49
N LEU A 249 -8.17 -16.94 7.24
CA LEU A 249 -9.52 -16.99 6.68
C LEU A 249 -10.00 -18.43 6.50
N GLU A 250 -9.10 -19.29 6.01
CA GLU A 250 -9.36 -20.70 5.68
C GLU A 250 -8.02 -21.45 5.53
N LEU A 251 -7.99 -22.71 6.00
CA LEU A 251 -6.92 -23.67 5.75
C LEU A 251 -7.44 -24.70 4.74
N GLU A 252 -6.81 -24.76 3.58
CA GLU A 252 -7.21 -25.68 2.52
C GLU A 252 -6.16 -26.79 2.34
N GLU A 253 -6.66 -28.02 2.18
CA GLU A 253 -5.87 -29.18 1.75
C GLU A 253 -6.29 -29.54 0.31
N SER A 254 -5.41 -29.33 -0.65
CA SER A 254 -5.70 -29.55 -2.07
C SER A 254 -4.61 -30.35 -2.75
N ASP A 255 -4.88 -30.80 -3.98
CA ASP A 255 -3.89 -31.46 -4.82
C ASP A 255 -3.46 -30.49 -5.92
N GLY A 256 -2.16 -30.22 -6.01
CA GLY A 256 -1.58 -29.40 -7.05
C GLY A 256 -1.06 -30.25 -8.22
N TYR A 257 -1.45 -29.89 -9.44
CA TYR A 257 -0.90 -30.51 -10.64
C TYR A 257 0.41 -29.84 -11.02
N MET A 258 1.51 -30.59 -11.06
CA MET A 258 2.79 -30.13 -11.60
C MET A 258 2.94 -30.58 -13.06
N PRO A 259 2.95 -29.65 -14.03
CA PRO A 259 3.12 -30.03 -15.43
C PRO A 259 4.52 -30.57 -15.74
N GLU A 260 5.55 -30.15 -15.00
CA GLU A 260 6.95 -30.56 -15.25
C GLU A 260 7.21 -32.02 -14.88
N LYS A 261 6.65 -32.51 -13.76
CA LYS A 261 6.81 -33.89 -13.29
C LYS A 261 5.66 -34.82 -13.69
N VAL A 262 4.62 -34.29 -14.33
CA VAL A 262 3.39 -34.99 -14.74
C VAL A 262 2.80 -35.81 -13.58
N GLY A 263 2.19 -35.11 -12.62
CA GLY A 263 1.58 -35.76 -11.44
C GLY A 263 0.82 -34.80 -10.53
N ASN A 264 -0.01 -35.37 -9.65
CA ASN A 264 -0.73 -34.65 -8.59
C ASN A 264 0.07 -34.73 -7.30
N PHE A 265 0.56 -33.58 -6.84
CA PHE A 265 1.31 -33.39 -5.60
C PHE A 265 0.37 -32.88 -4.52
N SER A 266 0.65 -33.23 -3.26
CA SER A 266 -0.17 -32.76 -2.15
C SER A 266 0.20 -31.32 -1.82
N ARG A 267 -0.80 -30.44 -1.74
CA ARG A 267 -0.65 -29.00 -1.52
C ARG A 267 -1.44 -28.54 -0.29
N LEU A 268 -0.81 -27.74 0.54
CA LEU A 268 -1.43 -27.01 1.64
C LEU A 268 -1.47 -25.53 1.29
N THR A 269 -2.63 -24.91 1.50
CA THR A 269 -2.83 -23.48 1.26
C THR A 269 -3.36 -22.81 2.52
N VAL A 270 -2.77 -21.67 2.87
CA VAL A 270 -3.27 -20.79 3.94
C VAL A 270 -3.45 -19.39 3.40
N TYR A 271 -4.59 -18.76 3.69
CA TYR A 271 -4.93 -17.41 3.26
C TYR A 271 -4.80 -16.40 4.40
N PHE A 272 -3.87 -15.46 4.27
CA PHE A 272 -3.73 -14.31 5.16
C PHE A 272 -4.55 -13.14 4.64
N ARG A 273 -5.46 -12.63 5.48
CA ARG A 273 -6.25 -11.42 5.17
C ARG A 273 -5.61 -10.21 5.84
N PHE A 274 -5.13 -9.28 5.02
CA PHE A 274 -4.57 -8.00 5.44
C PHE A 274 -5.55 -6.87 5.12
N GLU A 275 -6.00 -6.17 6.16
CA GLU A 275 -6.89 -5.01 6.03
C GLU A 275 -6.12 -3.72 6.28
N ARG A 276 -6.08 -2.79 5.33
CA ARG A 276 -5.32 -1.54 5.49
C ARG A 276 -5.99 -0.58 6.47
N GLN A 277 -5.22 0.02 7.37
CA GLN A 277 -5.70 1.09 8.24
C GLN A 277 -5.79 2.43 7.49
N ILE A 278 -6.99 3.00 7.41
CA ILE A 278 -7.29 4.22 6.63
C ILE A 278 -6.82 5.54 7.28
N GLY A 279 -6.56 5.54 8.59
CA GLY A 279 -6.39 6.77 9.39
C GLY A 279 -5.30 7.71 8.90
N HIS A 280 -4.13 7.17 8.53
CA HIS A 280 -3.02 7.98 8.02
C HIS A 280 -3.34 8.66 6.68
N HIS A 281 -4.00 7.94 5.77
CA HIS A 281 -4.40 8.49 4.47
C HIS A 281 -5.48 9.58 4.59
N LEU A 282 -6.37 9.50 5.59
CA LEU A 282 -7.35 10.58 5.85
C LEU A 282 -6.67 11.91 6.16
N ILE A 283 -5.67 11.90 7.04
CA ILE A 283 -5.01 13.11 7.52
C ILE A 283 -4.01 13.63 6.49
N GLN A 284 -3.23 12.75 5.87
CA GLN A 284 -2.17 13.16 4.94
C GLN A 284 -2.68 13.41 3.52
N THR A 285 -3.75 12.73 3.10
CA THR A 285 -4.25 12.80 1.72
C THR A 285 -5.60 13.49 1.60
N PHE A 286 -6.65 12.94 2.19
CA PHE A 286 -8.01 13.43 1.99
C PHE A 286 -8.25 14.82 2.60
N ALA A 287 -7.71 15.09 3.79
CA ALA A 287 -7.85 16.39 4.46
C ALA A 287 -7.16 17.55 3.68
N PRO A 288 -5.86 17.48 3.34
CA PRO A 288 -5.21 18.58 2.61
C PRO A 288 -5.75 18.76 1.19
N SER A 289 -6.10 17.69 0.47
CA SER A 289 -6.73 17.82 -0.86
C SER A 289 -8.10 18.51 -0.78
N SER A 290 -8.92 18.18 0.23
CA SER A 290 -10.17 18.89 0.50
C SER A 290 -9.94 20.36 0.82
N LEU A 291 -8.94 20.68 1.67
CA LEU A 291 -8.59 22.07 2.01
C LEU A 291 -8.15 22.86 0.79
N VAL A 292 -7.38 22.27 -0.13
CA VAL A 292 -6.99 22.94 -1.39
C VAL A 292 -8.22 23.26 -2.25
N VAL A 293 -9.20 22.36 -2.32
CA VAL A 293 -10.47 22.64 -3.00
C VAL A 293 -11.23 23.78 -2.31
N MET A 294 -11.33 23.77 -0.98
CA MET A 294 -11.95 24.88 -0.22
C MET A 294 -11.23 26.21 -0.49
N LEU A 295 -9.89 26.20 -0.54
CA LEU A 295 -9.10 27.39 -0.84
C LEU A 295 -9.43 27.97 -2.20
N SER A 296 -9.63 27.10 -3.21
CA SER A 296 -10.00 27.54 -4.57
C SER A 296 -11.29 28.38 -4.60
N TRP A 297 -12.25 28.12 -3.71
CA TRP A 297 -13.53 28.85 -3.67
C TRP A 297 -13.39 30.27 -3.14
N PHE A 298 -12.32 30.59 -2.40
CA PHE A 298 -12.05 31.97 -1.98
C PHE A 298 -11.80 32.90 -3.17
N SER A 299 -11.47 32.36 -4.35
CA SER A 299 -11.41 33.13 -5.61
C SER A 299 -12.74 33.85 -5.93
N PHE A 300 -13.89 33.23 -5.63
CA PHE A 300 -15.22 33.82 -5.91
C PHE A 300 -15.59 34.98 -4.96
N TRP A 301 -14.90 35.07 -3.83
CA TRP A 301 -15.11 36.11 -2.82
C TRP A 301 -14.20 37.32 -3.02
N LEU A 302 -13.03 37.12 -3.62
CA LEU A 302 -12.11 38.20 -3.99
C LEU A 302 -12.76 39.09 -5.06
N GLY A 303 -12.54 40.41 -5.03
CA GLY A 303 -13.03 41.31 -6.08
C GLY A 303 -12.33 41.08 -7.44
N LEU A 304 -12.95 41.54 -8.53
CA LEU A 304 -12.34 41.47 -9.87
C LEU A 304 -11.14 42.41 -10.05
N ASP A 305 -10.96 43.37 -9.13
CA ASP A 305 -9.88 44.35 -9.15
C ASP A 305 -8.51 43.70 -8.86
N ALA A 306 -8.50 42.58 -8.12
CA ALA A 306 -7.30 41.82 -7.80
C ALA A 306 -7.13 40.59 -8.71
N ILE A 307 -7.11 40.82 -10.03
CA ILE A 307 -6.84 39.79 -11.07
C ILE A 307 -5.64 38.90 -10.72
N PRO A 308 -4.45 39.44 -10.37
CA PRO A 308 -3.29 38.59 -10.08
C PRO A 308 -3.51 37.69 -8.85
N GLY A 309 -4.33 38.13 -7.88
CA GLY A 309 -4.66 37.33 -6.71
C GLY A 309 -5.49 36.09 -7.05
N ARG A 310 -6.56 36.25 -7.84
CA ARG A 310 -7.44 35.13 -8.24
C ARG A 310 -6.69 34.09 -9.09
N VAL A 311 -5.93 34.52 -10.10
CA VAL A 311 -5.18 33.62 -10.99
C VAL A 311 -4.12 32.84 -10.21
N THR A 312 -3.33 33.54 -9.39
CA THR A 312 -2.25 32.91 -8.64
C THR A 312 -2.80 31.88 -7.66
N LEU A 313 -3.90 32.18 -6.96
CA LEU A 313 -4.55 31.23 -6.07
C LEU A 313 -4.97 29.95 -6.81
N LEU A 314 -5.70 30.08 -7.92
CA LEU A 314 -6.25 28.93 -8.65
C LEU A 314 -5.16 28.08 -9.32
N VAL A 315 -4.17 28.71 -9.96
CA VAL A 315 -3.03 28.00 -10.57
C VAL A 315 -2.19 27.30 -9.49
N THR A 316 -1.98 27.94 -8.33
CA THR A 316 -1.27 27.32 -7.21
C THR A 316 -2.03 26.11 -6.69
N CYS A 317 -3.36 26.21 -6.52
CA CYS A 317 -4.19 25.08 -6.10
C CYS A 317 -4.17 23.92 -7.11
N MET A 318 -4.12 24.22 -8.41
CA MET A 318 -4.00 23.19 -9.45
C MET A 318 -2.63 22.50 -9.38
N LEU A 319 -1.56 23.28 -9.26
CA LEU A 319 -0.21 22.75 -9.14
C LEU A 319 -0.04 21.89 -7.88
N THR A 320 -0.61 22.30 -6.73
CA THR A 320 -0.51 21.54 -5.49
C THR A 320 -1.24 20.20 -5.59
N LEU A 321 -2.44 20.14 -6.19
CA LEU A 321 -3.16 18.88 -6.40
C LEU A 321 -2.42 17.94 -7.36
N VAL A 322 -1.85 18.47 -8.45
CA VAL A 322 -1.04 17.67 -9.39
C VAL A 322 0.22 17.14 -8.71
N THR A 323 0.92 17.99 -7.95
CA THR A 323 2.13 17.61 -7.20
C THR A 323 1.82 16.50 -6.19
N MET A 324 0.73 16.65 -5.45
CA MET A 324 0.28 15.66 -4.48
C MET A 324 -0.09 14.33 -5.15
N PHE A 325 -0.79 14.38 -6.29
CA PHE A 325 -1.12 13.20 -7.08
C PHE A 325 0.12 12.45 -7.58
N THR A 326 1.15 13.19 -8.02
CA THR A 326 2.43 12.57 -8.41
C THR A 326 3.17 11.96 -7.23
N GLY A 327 3.11 12.59 -6.05
CA GLY A 327 3.70 12.03 -4.83
C GLY A 327 3.05 10.70 -4.42
N LEU A 328 1.72 10.64 -4.44
CA LEU A 328 0.97 9.41 -4.08
C LEU A 328 1.22 8.25 -5.05
N ARG A 329 1.60 8.53 -6.30
CA ARG A 329 1.93 7.52 -7.31
C ARG A 329 3.37 7.00 -7.21
N ALA A 330 4.24 7.67 -6.46
CA ALA A 330 5.60 7.19 -6.23
C ALA A 330 5.63 6.05 -5.19
N ASP A 331 4.71 6.07 -4.22
CA ASP A 331 4.65 5.10 -3.13
C ASP A 331 3.99 3.77 -3.52
N ILE A 332 3.38 3.68 -4.71
CA ILE A 332 2.54 2.55 -5.15
C ILE A 332 2.99 2.13 -6.54
N PRO A 333 3.13 0.82 -6.83
CA PRO A 333 3.53 0.38 -8.15
C PRO A 333 2.53 0.84 -9.23
N PRO A 334 3.00 1.06 -10.47
CA PRO A 334 2.14 1.44 -11.57
C PRO A 334 1.23 0.28 -11.95
N VAL A 335 -0.04 0.37 -11.57
CA VAL A 335 -1.11 -0.54 -11.99
C VAL A 335 -1.95 0.08 -13.10
N ALA A 336 -2.41 -0.75 -14.05
CA ALA A 336 -3.13 -0.30 -15.25
C ALA A 336 -4.58 0.14 -14.97
N TYR A 337 -5.19 -0.35 -13.89
CA TYR A 337 -6.56 -0.03 -13.52
C TYR A 337 -6.67 1.25 -12.68
N VAL A 338 -7.85 1.86 -12.70
CA VAL A 338 -8.18 3.06 -11.93
C VAL A 338 -8.36 2.69 -10.46
N LYS A 339 -7.69 3.43 -9.56
CA LYS A 339 -7.83 3.28 -8.11
C LYS A 339 -8.88 4.25 -7.58
N ALA A 340 -9.54 3.91 -6.47
CA ALA A 340 -10.48 4.82 -5.79
C ALA A 340 -9.82 6.18 -5.45
N LEU A 341 -8.58 6.16 -4.98
CA LEU A 341 -7.78 7.37 -4.74
C LEU A 341 -7.56 8.22 -6.00
N ASP A 342 -7.34 7.59 -7.17
CA ASP A 342 -7.16 8.32 -8.43
C ASP A 342 -8.46 9.09 -8.78
N LEU A 343 -9.63 8.49 -8.52
CA LEU A 343 -10.93 9.13 -8.74
C LEU A 343 -11.16 10.32 -7.80
N TRP A 344 -10.75 10.21 -6.53
CA TRP A 344 -10.80 11.33 -5.58
C TRP A 344 -9.96 12.52 -6.05
N MET A 345 -8.68 12.27 -6.36
CA MET A 345 -7.76 13.32 -6.81
C MET A 345 -8.21 13.94 -8.13
N ALA A 346 -8.73 13.13 -9.06
CA ALA A 346 -9.34 13.62 -10.30
C ALA A 346 -10.55 14.53 -10.04
N GLY A 347 -11.44 14.14 -9.12
CA GLY A 347 -12.59 14.95 -8.72
C GLY A 347 -12.17 16.32 -8.15
N CYS A 348 -11.17 16.34 -7.26
CA CYS A 348 -10.61 17.59 -6.74
C CYS A 348 -9.98 18.45 -7.84
N MET A 349 -9.21 17.85 -8.76
CA MET A 349 -8.58 18.57 -9.87
C MET A 349 -9.62 19.17 -10.83
N VAL A 350 -10.67 18.42 -11.16
CA VAL A 350 -11.78 18.91 -12.01
C VAL A 350 -12.49 20.09 -11.32
N SER A 351 -12.71 20.03 -10.01
CA SER A 351 -13.32 21.14 -9.27
C SER A 351 -12.48 22.42 -9.32
N VAL A 352 -11.16 22.31 -9.14
CA VAL A 352 -10.25 23.48 -9.20
C VAL A 352 -10.13 24.01 -10.64
N PHE A 353 -10.05 23.11 -11.62
CA PHE A 353 -10.04 23.49 -13.03
C PHE A 353 -11.33 24.21 -13.45
N ALA A 354 -12.48 23.75 -12.96
CA ALA A 354 -13.75 24.43 -13.20
C ALA A 354 -13.80 25.83 -12.57
N ALA A 355 -13.17 26.05 -11.41
CA ALA A 355 -13.03 27.39 -10.82
C ALA A 355 -12.10 28.30 -11.65
N LEU A 356 -11.04 27.74 -12.24
CA LEU A 356 -10.18 28.46 -13.20
C LEU A 356 -10.95 28.84 -14.48
N ALA A 357 -11.73 27.91 -15.03
CA ALA A 357 -12.56 28.15 -16.19
C ALA A 357 -13.61 29.23 -15.93
N GLU A 358 -14.24 29.21 -14.76
CA GLU A 358 -15.19 30.25 -14.32
C GLU A 358 -14.54 31.62 -14.29
N PHE A 359 -13.35 31.75 -13.71
CA PHE A 359 -12.62 33.01 -13.68
C PHE A 359 -12.32 33.55 -15.09
N VAL A 360 -11.92 32.67 -16.03
CA VAL A 360 -11.69 33.05 -17.42
C VAL A 360 -12.97 33.56 -18.07
N VAL A 361 -14.10 32.87 -17.86
CA VAL A 361 -15.42 33.28 -18.38
C VAL A 361 -15.81 34.65 -17.80
N VAL A 362 -15.73 34.82 -16.48
CA VAL A 362 -16.03 36.07 -15.79
C VAL A 362 -15.19 37.23 -16.34
N LYS A 363 -13.89 37.00 -16.61
CA LYS A 363 -13.01 38.01 -17.20
C LYS A 363 -13.33 38.35 -18.65
N VAL A 364 -13.66 37.36 -19.47
CA VAL A 364 -14.10 37.61 -20.86
C VAL A 364 -15.39 38.46 -20.86
N LEU A 365 -16.32 38.16 -19.97
CA LEU A 365 -17.57 38.91 -19.84
C LEU A 365 -17.36 40.34 -19.33
N ASP A 366 -16.43 40.55 -18.40
CA ASP A 366 -16.04 41.88 -17.93
C ASP A 366 -15.44 42.73 -19.06
N VAL A 367 -14.53 42.17 -19.85
CA VAL A 367 -13.94 42.85 -21.03
C VAL A 367 -15.02 43.19 -22.06
N GLN A 368 -15.94 42.27 -22.34
CA GLN A 368 -17.06 42.51 -23.26
C GLN A 368 -17.99 43.61 -22.74
N TYR A 369 -18.25 43.65 -21.43
CA TYR A 369 -19.05 44.69 -20.79
C TYR A 369 -18.39 46.07 -20.94
N GLN A 370 -17.09 46.19 -20.61
CA GLN A 370 -16.33 47.44 -20.76
C GLN A 370 -16.33 47.94 -22.21
N TYR A 371 -16.23 47.04 -23.19
CA TYR A 371 -16.31 47.39 -24.61
C TYR A 371 -17.69 47.96 -25.00
N GLN A 372 -18.79 47.39 -24.48
CA GLN A 372 -20.15 47.88 -24.73
C GLN A 372 -20.40 49.23 -24.08
N VAL A 373 -20.00 49.42 -22.80
CA VAL A 373 -20.15 50.69 -22.07
C VAL A 373 -19.38 51.82 -22.75
N ASN A 374 -18.13 51.56 -23.20
CA ASN A 374 -17.33 52.55 -23.92
C ASN A 374 -17.87 52.92 -25.31
N ARG A 375 -18.73 52.08 -25.91
CA ARG A 375 -19.39 52.37 -27.19
C ARG A 375 -20.63 53.27 -27.07
N ILE A 376 -21.23 53.39 -25.89
CA ILE A 376 -22.36 54.31 -25.67
C ILE A 376 -21.77 55.72 -25.46
N PRO A 377 -21.96 56.67 -26.40
CA PRO A 377 -21.43 58.02 -26.21
C PRO A 377 -22.09 58.65 -24.97
N LYS A 378 -21.26 59.10 -24.02
CA LYS A 378 -21.70 59.87 -22.86
C LYS A 378 -22.34 61.18 -23.34
N VAL A 379 -23.66 61.20 -23.53
CA VAL A 379 -24.40 62.43 -23.77
C VAL A 379 -24.43 63.18 -22.44
N LEU A 380 -23.55 64.18 -22.30
CA LEU A 380 -23.62 65.15 -21.20
C LEU A 380 -25.00 65.82 -21.20
N PRO A 381 -25.74 65.84 -20.09
CA PRO A 381 -27.02 66.54 -20.05
C PRO A 381 -26.76 68.04 -20.22
N MET A 382 -27.14 68.60 -21.37
CA MET A 382 -27.19 70.05 -21.55
C MET A 382 -28.20 70.61 -20.56
N ARG A 383 -27.73 71.45 -19.64
CA ARG A 383 -28.54 72.23 -18.71
C ARG A 383 -29.35 73.25 -19.52
N ILE A 384 -30.64 72.98 -19.70
CA ILE A 384 -31.57 73.90 -20.37
C ILE A 384 -31.80 75.09 -19.43
N SER A 385 -31.20 76.23 -19.75
CA SER A 385 -31.65 77.54 -19.26
C SER A 385 -32.77 78.04 -20.17
N ASN A 386 -33.91 78.37 -19.57
CA ASN A 386 -35.07 78.95 -20.24
C ASN A 386 -34.71 80.27 -20.94
N MET A 387 -34.86 80.36 -22.27
CA MET A 387 -35.45 81.55 -22.92
C MET A 387 -35.87 81.32 -24.38
N GLU A 388 -37.16 81.60 -24.61
CA GLU A 388 -37.87 82.20 -25.74
C GLU A 388 -37.53 81.93 -27.23
N LYS A 389 -38.56 81.39 -27.92
CA LYS A 389 -39.01 81.54 -29.32
C LYS A 389 -37.98 81.61 -30.45
N GLY A 390 -38.11 80.61 -31.33
CA GLY A 390 -38.07 80.82 -32.78
C GLY A 390 -36.83 80.28 -33.48
N GLN A 391 -37.11 79.49 -34.52
CA GLN A 391 -36.21 79.03 -35.60
C GLN A 391 -35.38 77.76 -35.34
N CYS A 392 -35.63 76.78 -36.21
CA CYS A 392 -34.85 75.57 -36.42
C CYS A 392 -33.42 75.91 -36.84
N ALA A 393 -32.43 75.32 -36.16
CA ALA A 393 -31.06 75.26 -36.65
C ALA A 393 -30.55 73.82 -36.57
N THR A 394 -30.37 73.25 -37.76
CA THR A 394 -29.32 72.32 -38.20
C THR A 394 -28.51 71.59 -37.11
N VAL A 395 -28.62 70.26 -37.13
CA VAL A 395 -27.71 69.31 -36.46
C VAL A 395 -26.28 69.59 -36.93
N ALA A 396 -25.41 70.03 -36.02
CA ALA A 396 -23.98 70.10 -36.24
C ALA A 396 -23.36 68.73 -35.94
N SER A 397 -22.85 68.07 -37.00
CA SER A 397 -21.93 66.94 -36.89
C SER A 397 -20.54 67.49 -36.57
N TRP A 398 -19.89 66.95 -35.54
CA TRP A 398 -18.49 67.25 -35.20
C TRP A 398 -17.59 66.20 -35.83
N GLU A 399 -16.98 66.54 -36.97
CA GLU A 399 -15.77 65.89 -37.47
C GLU A 399 -14.60 66.85 -37.25
N GLY A 400 -13.58 66.38 -36.55
CA GLY A 400 -12.39 67.15 -36.25
C GLY A 400 -11.52 67.38 -37.48
N GLY A 401 -11.08 68.62 -37.66
CA GLY A 401 -9.81 68.92 -38.33
C GLY A 401 -9.89 69.70 -39.66
N ALA A 402 -9.70 71.02 -39.55
CA ALA A 402 -9.20 71.96 -40.56
C ALA A 402 -10.16 72.49 -41.66
N VAL A 403 -10.32 73.81 -41.63
CA VAL A 403 -11.13 74.67 -42.50
C VAL A 403 -10.41 74.96 -43.83
N ARG A 404 -11.11 74.81 -44.97
CA ARG A 404 -10.87 75.65 -46.15
C ARG A 404 -12.16 75.85 -46.96
N SER A 405 -12.58 77.11 -47.06
CA SER A 405 -13.77 77.57 -47.79
C SER A 405 -13.47 77.78 -49.28
N ARG A 406 -14.34 77.30 -50.18
CA ARG A 406 -14.49 77.82 -51.56
C ARG A 406 -15.95 77.76 -52.02
N LYS A 407 -16.38 78.87 -52.64
CA LYS A 407 -17.70 79.14 -53.25
C LYS A 407 -17.98 78.23 -54.47
N ALA A 408 -19.26 77.96 -54.69
CA ALA A 408 -19.80 77.30 -55.89
C ALA A 408 -19.80 78.24 -57.12
N THR A 409 -19.56 77.69 -58.31
CA THR A 409 -19.90 78.31 -59.61
C THR A 409 -20.20 77.23 -60.66
N GLN A 410 -21.46 77.20 -61.08
CA GLN A 410 -22.09 76.95 -62.40
C GLN A 410 -21.73 75.73 -63.30
N THR A 411 -22.82 75.15 -63.81
CA THR A 411 -23.11 74.14 -64.88
C THR A 411 -22.56 74.50 -66.29
N PRO A 412 -22.65 73.69 -67.40
CA PRO A 412 -23.65 72.66 -67.82
C PRO A 412 -23.06 71.34 -68.42
N THR A 413 -23.76 70.22 -68.71
CA THR A 413 -24.66 69.97 -69.87
C THR A 413 -25.22 68.51 -69.80
N THR A 414 -26.48 68.29 -70.21
CA THR A 414 -27.30 67.03 -70.32
C THR A 414 -27.16 66.42 -71.76
N PRO A 415 -27.73 65.26 -72.23
CA PRO A 415 -28.88 64.49 -71.71
C PRO A 415 -28.90 62.94 -71.81
N GLY A 416 -29.86 62.32 -71.11
CA GLY A 416 -30.25 60.91 -71.29
C GLY A 416 -31.30 60.44 -70.27
N GLN A 417 -32.55 60.32 -70.70
CA GLN A 417 -33.79 59.93 -69.98
C GLN A 417 -33.67 58.50 -69.36
N THR A 418 -34.40 58.07 -68.32
CA THR A 418 -35.87 57.98 -68.23
C THR A 418 -36.31 57.67 -66.79
N SER A 419 -37.48 58.18 -66.44
CA SER A 419 -38.24 58.14 -65.19
C SER A 419 -38.95 56.82 -64.85
N LEU A 420 -39.21 56.59 -63.55
CA LEU A 420 -40.50 56.17 -62.91
C LEU A 420 -40.20 55.86 -61.42
N GLN A 421 -40.30 56.84 -60.51
CA GLN A 421 -41.48 57.17 -59.70
C GLN A 421 -41.95 56.02 -58.77
N GLY A 422 -41.84 56.20 -57.45
CA GLY A 422 -42.58 55.34 -56.50
C GLY A 422 -42.08 55.26 -55.06
N ASN A 423 -42.43 56.27 -54.26
CA ASN A 423 -42.66 56.27 -52.81
C ASN A 423 -41.57 55.91 -51.79
N GLY A 424 -41.38 56.86 -50.87
CA GLY A 424 -40.57 56.73 -49.67
C GLY A 424 -41.25 55.96 -48.53
N GLY A 425 -40.39 55.37 -47.71
CA GLY A 425 -40.60 55.01 -46.32
C GLY A 425 -39.24 55.11 -45.62
N PRO A 426 -39.19 55.46 -44.32
CA PRO A 426 -37.91 55.58 -43.62
C PRO A 426 -37.23 54.20 -43.55
N PRO A 427 -35.90 54.10 -43.70
CA PRO A 427 -35.20 52.85 -43.49
C PRO A 427 -35.37 52.47 -42.01
N LYS A 428 -36.10 51.39 -41.74
CA LYS A 428 -36.14 50.77 -40.42
C LYS A 428 -34.70 50.40 -40.04
N PRO A 429 -34.19 50.77 -38.85
CA PRO A 429 -32.90 50.26 -38.41
C PRO A 429 -33.05 48.75 -38.22
N ALA A 430 -32.32 47.97 -39.02
CA ALA A 430 -32.15 46.55 -38.81
C ALA A 430 -31.48 46.36 -37.44
N ARG A 431 -32.30 46.11 -36.41
CA ARG A 431 -31.87 45.72 -35.07
C ARG A 431 -31.23 44.35 -35.19
N ARG A 432 -29.94 44.32 -35.53
CA ARG A 432 -29.11 43.13 -35.42
C ARG A 432 -28.95 42.87 -33.92
N GLN A 433 -29.88 42.10 -33.36
CA GLN A 433 -29.82 41.67 -31.96
C GLN A 433 -28.52 40.88 -31.78
N SER A 434 -27.54 41.51 -31.12
CA SER A 434 -26.40 40.78 -30.56
C SER A 434 -26.96 39.82 -29.52
N LEU A 435 -26.74 38.53 -29.71
CA LEU A 435 -27.46 37.44 -29.06
C LEU A 435 -27.18 37.26 -27.55
N LEU A 436 -26.47 38.18 -26.89
CA LEU A 436 -26.26 38.17 -25.43
C LEU A 436 -26.14 39.62 -24.93
N SER A 437 -27.19 40.17 -24.32
CA SER A 437 -27.11 41.41 -23.56
C SER A 437 -26.38 41.14 -22.24
N VAL A 438 -25.16 41.65 -22.09
CA VAL A 438 -24.26 41.42 -20.94
C VAL A 438 -24.77 42.10 -19.64
N ALA A 439 -25.72 43.03 -19.76
CA ALA A 439 -26.47 43.60 -18.65
C ALA A 439 -27.94 43.68 -19.04
N TRP A 440 -28.82 43.42 -18.07
CA TRP A 440 -30.26 43.61 -18.23
C TRP A 440 -30.80 44.34 -17.01
N THR A 441 -31.77 45.21 -17.25
CA THR A 441 -32.55 45.85 -16.19
C THR A 441 -33.65 44.89 -15.76
N ASP A 442 -33.64 44.51 -14.49
CA ASP A 442 -34.68 43.67 -13.92
C ASP A 442 -36.00 44.45 -13.87
N THR A 443 -37.05 43.91 -14.48
CA THR A 443 -38.35 44.58 -14.66
C THR A 443 -39.05 44.87 -13.33
N ASP A 444 -38.73 44.13 -12.28
CA ASP A 444 -39.42 44.23 -10.99
C ASP A 444 -38.70 45.17 -9.99
N THR A 445 -37.42 45.48 -10.21
CA THR A 445 -36.61 46.29 -9.27
C THR A 445 -35.97 47.53 -9.90
N GLY A 446 -35.95 47.63 -11.24
CA GLY A 446 -35.34 48.75 -11.96
C GLY A 446 -33.83 48.88 -11.81
N VAL A 447 -33.16 47.89 -11.20
CA VAL A 447 -31.71 47.87 -10.98
C VAL A 447 -31.01 47.15 -12.14
N GLU A 448 -29.94 47.74 -12.68
CA GLU A 448 -29.08 47.08 -13.67
C GLU A 448 -28.33 45.90 -13.03
N LYS A 449 -28.60 44.68 -13.51
CA LYS A 449 -27.87 43.47 -13.12
C LYS A 449 -26.78 43.19 -14.15
N ILE A 450 -25.56 42.98 -13.65
CA ILE A 450 -24.39 42.70 -14.48
C ILE A 450 -24.14 41.18 -14.46
N MET A 451 -24.06 40.58 -15.65
CA MET A 451 -24.02 39.12 -15.80
C MET A 451 -22.84 38.47 -15.07
N TRP A 452 -21.64 39.05 -15.14
CA TRP A 452 -20.47 38.50 -14.45
C TRP A 452 -20.61 38.49 -12.92
N ARG A 453 -21.32 39.49 -12.36
CA ARG A 453 -21.55 39.59 -10.91
C ARG A 453 -22.55 38.55 -10.42
N GLU A 454 -23.52 38.20 -11.26
CA GLU A 454 -24.46 37.11 -10.96
C GLU A 454 -23.80 35.74 -11.10
N ILE A 455 -22.87 35.56 -12.05
CA ILE A 455 -22.07 34.32 -12.15
C ILE A 455 -21.24 34.11 -10.88
N ASP A 456 -20.44 35.10 -10.45
CA ASP A 456 -19.65 35.01 -9.20
C ASP A 456 -20.57 34.68 -7.99
N LYS A 457 -21.79 35.24 -7.91
CA LYS A 457 -22.76 34.95 -6.84
C LYS A 457 -23.28 33.51 -6.88
N VAL A 458 -23.60 33.00 -8.07
CA VAL A 458 -24.09 31.63 -8.26
C VAL A 458 -22.96 30.64 -7.97
N SER A 459 -21.74 30.91 -8.46
CA SER A 459 -20.54 30.10 -8.24
C SER A 459 -20.25 29.89 -6.75
N ARG A 460 -20.48 30.91 -5.91
CA ARG A 460 -20.30 30.80 -4.44
C ARG A 460 -21.14 29.71 -3.78
N ALA A 461 -22.29 29.37 -4.33
CA ALA A 461 -23.15 28.30 -3.80
C ALA A 461 -22.96 26.99 -4.57
N VAL A 462 -22.90 27.06 -5.91
CA VAL A 462 -22.89 25.87 -6.78
C VAL A 462 -21.64 25.02 -6.55
N PHE A 463 -20.44 25.61 -6.49
CA PHE A 463 -19.21 24.84 -6.32
C PHE A 463 -19.13 24.09 -4.99
N PRO A 464 -19.40 24.72 -3.83
CA PRO A 464 -19.46 23.99 -2.56
C PRO A 464 -20.52 22.89 -2.53
N ILE A 465 -21.71 23.14 -3.09
CA ILE A 465 -22.78 22.15 -3.14
C ILE A 465 -22.39 20.95 -4.01
N LEU A 466 -21.83 21.18 -5.19
CA LEU A 466 -21.38 20.11 -6.08
C LEU A 466 -20.27 19.27 -5.45
N PHE A 467 -19.30 19.91 -4.78
CA PHE A 467 -18.23 19.18 -4.08
C PHE A 467 -18.77 18.40 -2.88
N PHE A 468 -19.70 18.98 -2.12
CA PHE A 468 -20.34 18.27 -1.02
C PHE A 468 -21.12 17.03 -1.50
N VAL A 469 -21.86 17.15 -2.61
CA VAL A 469 -22.53 16.00 -3.27
C VAL A 469 -21.50 14.96 -3.72
N PHE A 470 -20.37 15.38 -4.30
CA PHE A 470 -19.29 14.46 -4.67
C PHE A 470 -18.75 13.69 -3.45
N VAL A 471 -18.49 14.37 -2.34
CA VAL A 471 -18.03 13.75 -1.09
C VAL A 471 -19.07 12.78 -0.52
N LEU A 472 -20.35 13.18 -0.52
CA LEU A 472 -21.46 12.35 -0.06
C LEU A 472 -21.72 11.12 -0.93
N LEU A 473 -21.36 11.15 -2.21
CA LEU A 473 -21.44 9.98 -3.08
C LEU A 473 -20.20 9.10 -2.95
N TYR A 474 -19.01 9.71 -2.90
CA TYR A 474 -17.74 9.00 -2.90
C TYR A 474 -17.56 8.09 -1.68
N TRP A 475 -17.75 8.61 -0.46
CA TRP A 475 -17.48 7.86 0.76
C TRP A 475 -18.40 6.65 0.96
N PRO A 476 -19.73 6.76 0.81
CA PRO A 476 -20.62 5.61 0.93
C PRO A 476 -20.37 4.53 -0.12
N ILE A 477 -20.09 4.92 -1.37
CA ILE A 477 -19.76 3.94 -2.43
C ILE A 477 -18.49 3.18 -2.07
N LEU A 478 -17.47 3.88 -1.57
CA LEU A 478 -16.21 3.27 -1.17
C LEU A 478 -16.37 2.34 0.04
N LEU A 479 -17.14 2.75 1.04
CA LEU A 479 -17.41 1.93 2.23
C LEU A 479 -18.26 0.70 1.91
N MET A 480 -19.31 0.83 1.08
CA MET A 480 -20.16 -0.31 0.71
C MET A 480 -19.41 -1.37 -0.08
N LYS A 481 -18.42 -0.98 -0.89
CA LYS A 481 -17.62 -1.92 -1.68
C LYS A 481 -16.47 -2.55 -0.86
N SER A 482 -16.12 -1.94 0.28
CA SER A 482 -15.08 -2.42 1.19
C SER A 482 -15.61 -3.36 2.28
N SER A 483 -16.92 -3.32 2.58
CA SER A 483 -17.59 -4.28 3.48
C SER A 483 -17.88 -5.59 2.78
#